data_AF-A0A7S3HXS2-F1
#
_entry.id   AF-A0A7S3HXS2-F1
#
_cell.length_a   1.000
_cell.length_b   1.000
_cell.length_c   1.000
_cell.angle_alpha   90.00
_cell.angle_beta   90.00
_cell.angle_gamma   90.00
#
_symmetry.space_group_name_H-M   'P 1'
#
loop_
_entity.id
_entity.type
_entity.pdbx_description
1 polymer ?
#
loop_
_entity_poly.entity_id
_entity_poly.type
_entity_poly.pdbx_seq_one_letter_code
_entity_poly.pdbx_strand_id
1 'polypeptide(L)'
;KKCPRNFRIGGDIQPKRNLTRFVKWPKYIRIQRQKRVLFKRLKVPPTINQFTQTLQKNQAANLIKLLAKYSPENRQEKKLRLKSEAEAAKDKKTEKPIHLKFGLNHVTTLVEEEKAKLVVIAHDVDPVELVIF
;
A
#
# COMPACT_ATOMS: atom_id res chain seq x y z
N LYS A 1 6.74 -43.01 -40.66
CA LYS A 1 7.67 -42.05 -41.29
C LYS A 1 7.66 -40.76 -40.47
N LYS A 2 8.82 -40.22 -40.07
CA LYS A 2 8.90 -38.89 -39.43
C LYS A 2 8.87 -37.83 -40.54
N CYS A 3 7.89 -36.92 -40.50
CA CYS A 3 7.80 -35.77 -41.39
C CYS A 3 7.98 -34.49 -40.56
N PRO A 4 9.21 -34.09 -40.23
CA PRO A 4 9.45 -32.88 -39.45
C PRO A 4 9.07 -31.64 -40.27
N ARG A 5 8.36 -30.71 -39.63
CA ARG A 5 8.00 -29.42 -40.24
C ARG A 5 9.19 -28.46 -40.18
N ASN A 6 9.36 -27.65 -41.21
CA ASN A 6 10.36 -26.60 -41.28
C ASN A 6 9.76 -25.24 -40.89
N PHE A 7 9.99 -24.77 -39.67
CA PHE A 7 9.50 -23.46 -39.20
C PHE A 7 10.47 -22.30 -39.47
N ARG A 8 11.41 -22.43 -40.42
CA ARG A 8 12.20 -21.28 -40.90
C ARG A 8 11.32 -20.35 -41.75
N ILE A 9 11.83 -19.15 -42.00
CA ILE A 9 11.15 -18.16 -42.86
C ILE A 9 10.99 -18.78 -44.26
N GLY A 10 9.77 -18.71 -44.82
CA GLY A 10 9.44 -19.32 -46.13
C GLY A 10 9.15 -20.83 -46.10
N GLY A 11 9.12 -21.46 -44.93
CA GLY A 11 8.74 -22.87 -44.77
C GLY A 11 7.27 -23.06 -44.37
N ASP A 12 7.02 -24.04 -43.50
CA ASP A 12 5.69 -24.40 -42.99
C ASP A 12 5.07 -23.33 -42.07
N ILE A 13 3.74 -23.41 -41.88
CA ILE A 13 2.98 -22.54 -40.97
C ILE A 13 3.60 -22.57 -39.57
N GLN A 14 3.88 -21.36 -39.05
CA GLN A 14 4.46 -21.18 -37.73
C GLN A 14 3.54 -21.74 -36.63
N PRO A 15 4.09 -22.39 -35.60
CA PRO A 15 3.30 -22.84 -34.47
C PRO A 15 2.76 -21.63 -33.69
N LYS A 16 1.68 -21.84 -32.92
CA LYS A 16 1.19 -20.83 -31.99
C LYS A 16 2.30 -20.50 -30.99
N ARG A 17 2.70 -19.23 -30.93
CA ARG A 17 3.69 -18.71 -29.98
C ARG A 17 3.01 -17.86 -28.92
N ASN A 18 3.69 -17.64 -27.81
CA ASN A 18 3.23 -16.69 -26.81
C ASN A 18 3.33 -15.26 -27.37
N LEU A 19 2.18 -14.66 -27.68
CA LEU A 19 2.08 -13.30 -28.22
C LEU A 19 1.90 -12.21 -27.16
N THR A 20 1.98 -12.52 -25.86
CA THR A 20 1.68 -11.60 -24.74
C THR A 20 2.38 -10.24 -24.84
N ARG A 21 3.61 -10.21 -25.37
CA ARG A 21 4.38 -8.98 -25.59
C ARG A 21 3.83 -8.10 -26.72
N PHE A 22 3.23 -8.71 -27.74
CA PHE A 22 2.73 -8.05 -28.96
C PHE A 22 1.21 -7.79 -28.92
N VAL A 23 0.52 -8.27 -27.88
CA VAL A 23 -0.90 -7.98 -27.68
C VAL A 23 -1.12 -6.47 -27.60
N LYS A 24 -2.13 -5.99 -28.34
CA LYS A 24 -2.65 -4.64 -28.19
C LYS A 24 -3.43 -4.56 -26.87
N TRP A 25 -2.74 -4.18 -25.79
CA TRP A 25 -3.34 -4.08 -24.46
C TRP A 25 -4.45 -3.01 -24.41
N PRO A 26 -5.51 -3.22 -23.60
CA PRO A 26 -6.51 -2.21 -23.26
C PRO A 26 -5.89 -0.86 -22.89
N LYS A 27 -6.60 0.23 -23.17
CA LYS A 27 -6.10 1.61 -23.02
C LYS A 27 -5.58 1.89 -21.60
N TYR A 28 -6.29 1.45 -20.55
CA TYR A 28 -5.90 1.69 -19.15
C TYR A 28 -4.55 1.05 -18.80
N ILE A 29 -4.27 -0.18 -19.29
CA ILE A 29 -3.00 -0.87 -19.08
C ILE A 29 -1.86 -0.10 -19.76
N ARG A 30 -2.10 0.38 -21.00
CA ARG A 30 -1.12 1.18 -21.73
C ARG A 30 -0.78 2.47 -20.98
N ILE A 31 -1.77 3.20 -20.50
CA ILE A 31 -1.59 4.46 -19.75
C ILE A 31 -0.84 4.22 -18.44
N GLN A 32 -1.22 3.20 -17.65
CA GLN A 32 -0.53 2.89 -16.39
C GLN A 32 0.96 2.53 -16.62
N ARG A 33 1.26 1.74 -17.66
CA ARG A 33 2.64 1.41 -18.04
C ARG A 33 3.42 2.63 -18.51
N GLN A 34 2.81 3.46 -19.36
CA GLN A 34 3.42 4.71 -19.84
C GLN A 34 3.70 5.70 -18.69
N LYS A 35 2.74 5.88 -17.75
CA LYS A 35 2.91 6.69 -16.53
C LYS A 35 4.14 6.23 -15.72
N ARG A 36 4.26 4.92 -15.47
CA ARG A 36 5.42 4.36 -14.75
C ARG A 36 6.74 4.54 -15.50
N VAL A 37 6.75 4.36 -16.83
CA VAL A 37 7.97 4.58 -17.63
C VAL A 37 8.38 6.04 -17.61
N LEU A 38 7.41 6.97 -17.72
CA LEU A 38 7.66 8.40 -17.68
C LEU A 38 8.35 8.81 -16.37
N PHE A 39 7.83 8.39 -15.22
CA PHE A 39 8.44 8.69 -13.92
C PHE A 39 9.87 8.14 -13.76
N LYS A 40 10.20 7.01 -14.40
CA LYS A 40 11.56 6.47 -14.37
C LYS A 40 12.53 7.21 -15.31
N ARG A 41 12.01 7.88 -16.34
CA ARG A 41 12.83 8.56 -17.35
C ARG A 41 13.06 10.03 -17.02
N LEU A 42 12.14 10.64 -16.29
CA LEU A 42 12.30 12.01 -15.81
C LEU A 42 13.17 12.05 -14.55
N LYS A 43 13.88 13.16 -14.35
CA LYS A 43 14.54 13.45 -13.09
C LYS A 43 13.48 13.87 -12.07
N VAL A 44 13.33 13.08 -11.02
CA VAL A 44 12.36 13.33 -9.94
C VAL A 44 13.01 14.21 -8.87
N PRO A 45 12.35 15.29 -8.41
CA PRO A 45 12.86 16.12 -7.31
C PRO A 45 13.08 15.31 -6.02
N PRO A 46 14.08 15.66 -5.18
CA PRO A 46 14.37 14.94 -3.95
C PRO A 46 13.18 14.78 -2.99
N THR A 47 12.31 15.79 -2.90
CA THR A 47 11.09 15.78 -2.06
C THR A 47 10.10 14.69 -2.45
N ILE A 48 10.06 14.26 -3.71
CA ILE A 48 9.23 13.14 -4.16
C ILE A 48 10.06 11.85 -4.14
N ASN A 49 11.35 11.94 -4.46
CA ASN A 49 12.23 10.79 -4.54
C ASN A 49 12.44 10.08 -3.19
N GLN A 50 12.22 10.76 -2.06
CA GLN A 50 12.25 10.12 -0.74
C GLN A 50 11.31 8.91 -0.63
N PHE A 51 10.15 8.92 -1.32
CA PHE A 51 9.19 7.81 -1.31
C PHE A 51 9.65 6.58 -2.12
N THR A 52 10.71 6.70 -2.91
CA THR A 52 11.32 5.54 -3.57
C THR A 52 12.15 4.69 -2.60
N GLN A 53 12.59 5.28 -1.49
CA GLN A 53 13.41 4.63 -0.47
C GLN A 53 12.49 4.14 0.66
N THR A 54 12.09 2.87 0.59
CA THR A 54 11.18 2.26 1.57
C THR A 54 11.93 1.44 2.61
N LEU A 55 11.29 1.23 3.78
CA LEU A 55 11.79 0.33 4.82
C LEU A 55 12.02 -1.10 4.27
N GLN A 56 13.10 -1.75 4.71
CA GLN A 56 13.42 -3.12 4.26
C GLN A 56 12.35 -4.12 4.69
N LYS A 57 12.13 -5.16 3.87
CA LYS A 57 11.07 -6.15 4.08
C LYS A 57 11.09 -6.81 5.46
N ASN A 58 12.28 -7.12 5.98
CA ASN A 58 12.44 -7.78 7.28
C ASN A 58 12.00 -6.86 8.43
N GLN A 59 12.41 -5.59 8.39
CA GLN A 59 12.03 -4.57 9.37
C GLN A 59 10.54 -4.22 9.26
N ALA A 60 10.01 -4.11 8.04
CA ALA A 60 8.60 -3.84 7.79
C ALA A 60 7.70 -4.93 8.38
N ALA A 61 8.08 -6.20 8.29
CA ALA A 61 7.32 -7.30 8.89
C ALA A 61 7.22 -7.16 10.43
N ASN A 62 8.32 -6.80 11.10
CA ASN A 62 8.33 -6.58 12.55
C ASN A 62 7.50 -5.35 12.93
N LEU A 63 7.62 -4.27 12.15
CA LEU A 63 6.84 -3.05 12.35
C LEU A 63 5.33 -3.31 12.21
N ILE A 64 4.89 -4.03 11.17
CA ILE A 64 3.47 -4.36 10.97
C ILE A 64 2.94 -5.25 12.10
N LYS A 65 3.73 -6.22 12.60
CA LYS A 65 3.35 -7.03 13.77
C LYS A 65 3.15 -6.18 15.02
N LEU A 66 4.03 -5.21 15.26
CA LEU A 66 3.90 -4.27 16.37
C LEU A 66 2.64 -3.42 16.23
N LEU A 67 2.38 -2.86 15.05
CA LEU A 67 1.20 -2.04 14.78
C LEU A 67 -0.12 -2.82 14.92
N ALA A 68 -0.13 -4.08 14.48
CA ALA A 68 -1.32 -4.95 14.59
C ALA A 68 -1.76 -5.16 16.03
N LYS A 69 -0.82 -5.21 17.00
CA LYS A 69 -1.13 -5.32 18.43
C LYS A 69 -1.89 -4.11 18.98
N TYR A 70 -1.66 -2.93 18.41
CA TYR A 70 -2.32 -1.68 18.82
C TYR A 70 -3.46 -1.29 17.86
N SER A 71 -3.94 -2.22 17.03
CA SER A 71 -5.03 -1.94 16.10
C SER A 71 -6.29 -1.44 16.85
N PRO A 72 -7.02 -0.46 16.31
CA PRO A 72 -8.29 -0.03 16.90
C PRO A 72 -9.34 -1.15 16.89
N GLU A 73 -10.29 -1.05 17.81
CA GLU A 73 -11.41 -1.99 17.96
C GLU A 73 -12.29 -2.05 16.70
N ASN A 74 -12.81 -3.24 16.43
CA ASN A 74 -13.85 -3.41 15.43
C ASN A 74 -15.18 -2.81 15.90
N ARG A 75 -16.08 -2.50 14.95
CA ARG A 75 -17.42 -1.96 15.27
C ARG A 75 -18.23 -2.85 16.23
N GLN A 76 -18.06 -4.17 16.13
CA GLN A 76 -18.72 -5.15 17.00
C GLN A 76 -18.14 -5.14 18.42
N GLU A 77 -16.81 -5.19 18.55
CA GLU A 77 -16.10 -5.10 19.82
C GLU A 77 -16.41 -3.79 20.54
N LYS A 78 -16.39 -2.66 19.81
CA LYS A 78 -16.77 -1.35 20.33
C LYS A 78 -18.21 -1.33 20.85
N LYS A 79 -19.16 -1.96 20.13
CA LYS A 79 -20.55 -2.06 20.58
C LYS A 79 -20.66 -2.89 21.86
N LEU A 80 -19.95 -4.00 21.93
CA LEU A 80 -19.94 -4.87 23.11
C LEU A 80 -19.35 -4.15 24.32
N ARG A 81 -18.22 -3.44 24.15
CA ARG A 81 -17.59 -2.63 25.19
C ARG A 81 -18.54 -1.55 25.71
N LEU A 82 -19.15 -0.77 24.81
CA LEU A 82 -20.10 0.28 25.20
C LEU A 82 -21.32 -0.28 25.93
N LYS A 83 -21.84 -1.45 25.51
CA LYS A 83 -22.94 -2.13 26.20
C LYS A 83 -22.51 -2.56 27.61
N SER A 84 -21.33 -3.18 27.73
CA SER A 84 -20.81 -3.59 29.04
C SER A 84 -20.50 -2.41 29.96
N GLU A 85 -20.02 -1.28 29.43
CA GLU A 85 -19.78 -0.06 30.21
C GLU A 85 -21.08 0.57 30.69
N ALA A 86 -22.11 0.60 29.84
CA ALA A 86 -23.44 1.09 30.22
C ALA A 86 -24.10 0.23 31.30
N GLU A 87 -23.94 -1.10 31.23
CA GLU A 87 -24.41 -2.05 32.24
C GLU A 87 -23.58 -1.96 33.55
N ALA A 88 -22.27 -1.67 33.44
CA ALA A 88 -21.34 -1.59 34.56
C ALA A 88 -21.19 -0.20 35.18
N ALA A 89 -22.01 0.80 34.79
CA ALA A 89 -21.96 2.18 35.27
C ALA A 89 -22.44 2.35 36.73
N LYS A 90 -21.85 1.57 37.65
CA LYS A 90 -21.62 1.89 39.06
C LYS A 90 -20.10 1.92 39.31
N ASP A 91 -19.52 3.10 39.13
CA ASP A 91 -18.28 3.56 39.79
C ASP A 91 -16.89 2.98 39.41
N LYS A 92 -16.65 2.48 38.19
CA LYS A 92 -15.26 2.13 37.78
C LYS A 92 -14.86 2.77 36.45
N LYS A 93 -14.00 3.80 36.52
CA LYS A 93 -13.24 4.31 35.37
C LYS A 93 -12.21 3.26 34.94
N THR A 94 -12.47 2.56 33.85
CA THR A 94 -11.50 1.68 33.21
C THR A 94 -10.41 2.49 32.49
N GLU A 95 -9.17 2.00 32.51
CA GLU A 95 -8.07 2.62 31.78
C GLU A 95 -8.34 2.60 30.27
N LYS A 96 -8.12 3.74 29.61
CA LYS A 96 -8.40 3.86 28.17
C LYS A 96 -7.40 3.01 27.38
N PRO A 97 -7.88 2.13 26.49
CA PRO A 97 -6.99 1.32 25.65
C PRO A 97 -6.13 2.20 24.74
N ILE A 98 -4.86 1.80 24.61
CA ILE A 98 -3.90 2.45 23.72
C ILE A 98 -4.09 1.88 22.32
N HIS A 99 -4.41 2.76 21.37
CA HIS A 99 -4.59 2.40 19.97
C HIS A 99 -3.63 3.16 19.07
N LEU A 100 -3.34 2.55 17.92
CA LEU A 100 -2.70 3.19 16.80
C LEU A 100 -3.55 4.39 16.35
N LYS A 101 -2.91 5.55 16.27
CA LYS A 101 -3.53 6.78 15.79
C LYS A 101 -3.43 6.81 14.27
N PHE A 102 -4.54 7.15 13.61
CA PHE A 102 -4.66 7.20 12.16
C PHE A 102 -5.53 8.39 11.74
N GLY A 103 -5.50 8.69 10.44
CA GLY A 103 -6.17 9.85 9.83
C GLY A 103 -5.20 11.00 9.63
N LEU A 104 -5.14 11.53 8.41
CA LEU A 104 -4.14 12.52 8.01
C LEU A 104 -4.15 13.77 8.90
N ASN A 105 -5.33 14.37 9.11
CA ASN A 105 -5.49 15.55 9.96
C ASN A 105 -5.17 15.27 11.44
N HIS A 106 -5.46 14.06 11.92
CA HIS A 106 -5.22 13.72 13.32
C HIS A 106 -3.73 13.40 13.57
N VAL A 107 -3.08 12.73 12.64
CA VAL A 107 -1.65 12.42 12.75
C VAL A 107 -0.82 13.70 12.65
N THR A 108 -1.15 14.61 11.72
CA THR A 108 -0.47 15.91 11.60
C THR A 108 -0.56 16.72 12.89
N THR A 109 -1.75 16.85 13.49
CA THR A 109 -1.89 17.53 14.80
C THR A 109 -1.07 16.86 15.90
N LEU A 110 -0.95 15.53 15.91
CA LEU A 110 -0.16 14.81 16.92
C LEU A 110 1.36 15.00 16.73
N VAL A 111 1.80 15.25 15.49
CA VAL A 111 3.19 15.59 15.18
C VAL A 111 3.49 17.02 15.59
N GLU A 112 2.60 17.97 15.29
CA GLU A 112 2.71 19.37 15.71
C GLU A 112 2.71 19.53 17.24
N GLU A 113 1.92 18.72 17.94
CA GLU A 113 1.89 18.68 19.41
C GLU A 113 3.03 17.86 20.04
N GLU A 114 3.97 17.32 19.24
CA GLU A 114 5.08 16.46 19.67
C GLU A 114 4.66 15.19 20.46
N LYS A 115 3.42 14.73 20.28
CA LYS A 115 2.88 13.53 20.96
C LYS A 115 3.18 12.24 20.20
N ALA A 116 3.48 12.33 18.91
CA ALA A 116 3.77 11.18 18.06
C ALA A 116 5.18 10.63 18.33
N LYS A 117 5.29 9.36 18.74
CA LYS A 117 6.58 8.69 18.96
C LYS A 117 7.20 8.11 17.69
N LEU A 118 6.36 7.63 16.77
CA LEU A 118 6.74 7.02 15.50
C LEU A 118 5.62 7.27 14.50
N VAL A 119 5.99 7.78 13.31
CA VAL A 119 5.06 8.00 12.19
C VAL A 119 5.46 7.07 11.04
N VAL A 120 4.46 6.44 10.43
CA VAL A 120 4.64 5.54 9.28
C VAL A 120 3.84 6.10 8.11
N ILE A 121 4.52 6.42 7.02
CA ILE A 121 3.95 7.06 5.83
C ILE A 121 3.89 6.04 4.70
N ALA A 122 2.75 5.96 4.00
CA ALA A 122 2.60 5.14 2.81
C ALA A 122 3.31 5.80 1.61
N HIS A 123 3.96 4.99 0.78
CA HIS A 123 4.77 5.47 -0.35
C HIS A 123 3.98 5.57 -1.68
N ASP A 124 2.76 5.03 -1.72
CA ASP A 124 1.92 4.87 -2.91
C ASP A 124 0.60 5.67 -2.82
N VAL A 125 0.66 6.84 -2.18
CA VAL A 125 -0.49 7.75 -2.05
C VAL A 125 -0.70 8.54 -3.35
N ASP A 126 -1.95 8.59 -3.82
CA ASP A 126 -2.40 9.42 -4.95
C ASP A 126 -3.60 10.23 -4.45
N PRO A 127 -3.51 11.57 -4.28
CA PRO A 127 -2.41 12.49 -4.62
C PRO A 127 -1.22 12.50 -3.62
N VAL A 128 0.02 12.67 -4.13
CA VAL A 128 1.27 12.65 -3.33
C VAL A 128 1.43 13.87 -2.42
N GLU A 129 0.76 14.96 -2.78
CA GLU A 129 0.72 16.24 -2.08
C GLU A 129 0.18 16.11 -0.65
N LEU A 130 -0.56 15.03 -0.37
CA LEU A 130 -1.10 14.72 0.95
C LEU A 130 -0.04 14.29 1.97
N VAL A 131 1.12 13.80 1.52
CA VAL A 131 2.13 13.19 2.40
C VAL A 131 3.52 13.76 2.22
N ILE A 132 3.71 14.69 1.29
CA ILE A 132 5.01 15.29 0.99
C ILE A 132 5.46 16.33 2.03
N PHE A 133 4.52 16.88 2.80
CA PHE A 133 4.73 17.93 3.80
C PHE A 133 4.78 17.35 5.21
#